data_AF-A0A168LG31-F1
#
_entry.id   AF-A0A168LG31-F1
#
_cell.length_a   1.000
_cell.length_b   1.000
_cell.length_c   1.000
_cell.angle_alpha   90.00
_cell.angle_beta   90.00
_cell.angle_gamma   90.00
#
_symmetry.space_group_name_H-M   'P 1'
#
loop_
_entity.id
_entity.type
_entity.pdbx_description
1 polymer ?
#
loop_
_entity_poly.entity_id
_entity_poly.type
_entity_poly.pdbx_seq_one_letter_code
_entity_poly.pdbx_strand_id
1 'polypeptide(L)'
;MSIHRERISNISLMAMFVIFVGTVIAVQLTTVYMSLGLALILCMIHLLKPVSHGVRDVSLLSVLYLLGYWLFVCLNLFIKEYLNQLGLQRELIISCSRLSLIGYIIPFLFFTRINKMTINYMKMGNFTETIYFPLIWHGVKDPIWRFLLIASGTVIVSFSFVIDFSQDNIVPLLWVGILFALINSVLEEILWRGLILSRFVDELGEKWGLVVVSIGFGMYHYSIGFPWSVCALFSVFGMLLGGITIRSKGLLPVMILHFIMNILFVFSGLIFNM
;
A
#
# COMPACT_ATOMS: atom_id res chain seq x y z
N MET A 1 -24.12 -12.78 -6.11
CA MET A 1 -24.61 -12.23 -7.39
C MET A 1 -23.45 -12.28 -8.38
N SER A 2 -23.47 -13.22 -9.32
CA SER A 2 -22.44 -13.35 -10.36
C SER A 2 -22.67 -12.25 -11.39
N ILE A 3 -22.04 -11.09 -11.18
CA ILE A 3 -22.02 -10.02 -12.17
C ILE A 3 -21.33 -10.59 -13.41
N HIS A 4 -22.06 -10.57 -14.53
CA HIS A 4 -21.54 -10.95 -15.84
C HIS A 4 -20.35 -10.05 -16.13
N ARG A 5 -19.13 -10.60 -16.02
CA ARG A 5 -17.90 -9.83 -16.18
C ARG A 5 -17.78 -9.47 -17.65
N GLU A 6 -18.23 -8.26 -18.02
CA GLU A 6 -17.99 -7.72 -19.35
C GLU A 6 -16.51 -7.91 -19.68
N ARG A 7 -16.23 -8.40 -20.89
CA ARG A 7 -14.86 -8.59 -21.33
C ARG A 7 -14.20 -7.22 -21.42
N ILE A 8 -13.42 -6.87 -20.40
CA ILE A 8 -12.67 -5.61 -20.35
C ILE A 8 -11.80 -5.54 -21.60
N SER A 9 -12.01 -4.49 -22.40
CA SER A 9 -11.17 -4.26 -23.58
C SER A 9 -9.74 -3.93 -23.16
N ASN A 10 -8.76 -4.25 -23.99
CA ASN A 10 -7.36 -3.89 -23.73
C ASN A 10 -7.18 -2.37 -23.56
N ILE A 11 -7.99 -1.58 -24.27
CA ILE A 11 -8.00 -0.11 -24.18
C ILE A 11 -8.49 0.34 -22.81
N SER A 12 -9.63 -0.20 -22.34
CA SER A 12 -10.17 0.10 -21.01
C SER A 12 -9.19 -0.30 -19.91
N LEU A 13 -8.56 -1.47 -20.03
CA LEU A 13 -7.54 -1.92 -19.07
C LEU A 13 -6.34 -0.97 -19.02
N MET A 14 -5.82 -0.56 -20.17
CA MET A 14 -4.72 0.41 -20.26
C MET A 14 -5.12 1.75 -19.64
N ALA A 15 -6.33 2.24 -19.95
CA ALA A 15 -6.84 3.49 -19.39
C ALA A 15 -6.94 3.42 -17.86
N MET A 16 -7.50 2.33 -17.30
CA MET A 16 -7.58 2.12 -15.85
C MET A 16 -6.19 2.09 -15.20
N PHE A 17 -5.23 1.39 -15.81
CA PHE A 17 -3.85 1.37 -15.35
C PHE A 17 -3.24 2.77 -15.31
N VAL A 18 -3.29 3.50 -16.43
CA VAL A 18 -2.75 4.85 -16.55
C VAL A 18 -3.42 5.82 -15.58
N ILE A 19 -4.74 5.73 -15.44
CA ILE A 19 -5.49 6.60 -14.52
C ILE A 19 -5.04 6.38 -13.08
N PHE A 20 -4.99 5.14 -12.60
CA PHE A 20 -4.65 4.89 -11.20
C PHE A 20 -3.17 5.12 -10.92
N VAL A 21 -2.28 4.43 -11.63
CA VAL A 21 -0.83 4.54 -11.41
C VAL A 21 -0.35 5.95 -11.74
N GLY A 22 -0.86 6.56 -12.80
CA GLY A 22 -0.57 7.95 -13.15
C GLY A 22 -1.05 8.92 -12.08
N THR A 23 -2.22 8.70 -11.46
CA THR A 23 -2.66 9.51 -10.31
C THR A 23 -1.72 9.36 -9.13
N VAL A 24 -1.34 8.12 -8.77
CA VAL A 24 -0.39 7.86 -7.69
C VAL A 24 0.94 8.57 -7.93
N ILE A 25 1.48 8.53 -9.15
CA ILE A 25 2.74 9.22 -9.47
C ILE A 25 2.54 10.75 -9.47
N ALA A 26 1.48 11.24 -10.11
CA ALA A 26 1.24 12.66 -10.30
C ALA A 26 1.13 13.42 -8.98
N VAL A 27 0.45 12.87 -7.98
CA VAL A 27 0.31 13.54 -6.67
C VAL A 27 1.63 13.74 -5.94
N GLN A 28 2.65 12.96 -6.29
CA GLN A 28 3.98 13.04 -5.67
C GLN A 28 4.90 14.02 -6.39
N LEU A 29 4.58 14.35 -7.64
CA LEU A 29 5.32 15.29 -8.47
C LEU A 29 4.69 16.69 -8.51
N THR A 30 3.50 16.83 -7.94
CA THR A 30 2.70 18.06 -8.02
C THR A 30 2.36 18.59 -6.64
N THR A 31 2.11 19.90 -6.58
CA THR A 31 1.56 20.53 -5.37
C THR A 31 0.09 20.14 -5.18
N VAL A 32 -0.42 20.30 -3.96
CA VAL A 32 -1.84 20.10 -3.64
C VAL A 32 -2.73 20.89 -4.61
N TYR A 33 -2.37 22.15 -4.91
CA TYR A 33 -3.11 22.99 -5.85
C TYR A 33 -3.14 22.44 -7.28
N MET A 34 -2.00 21.95 -7.80
CA MET A 34 -1.94 21.34 -9.13
C MET A 34 -2.76 20.05 -9.21
N SER A 35 -2.76 19.26 -8.13
CA SER A 35 -3.56 18.03 -8.06
C SER A 35 -5.07 18.26 -8.02
N LEU A 36 -5.55 19.48 -7.75
CA LEU A 36 -6.97 19.85 -7.89
C LEU A 36 -7.44 19.76 -9.34
N GLY A 37 -6.62 20.21 -10.29
CA GLY A 37 -6.92 20.08 -11.72
C GLY A 37 -7.06 18.62 -12.14
N LEU A 38 -6.18 17.74 -11.62
CA LEU A 38 -6.28 16.31 -11.82
C LEU A 38 -7.58 15.73 -11.23
N ALA A 39 -7.96 16.13 -10.02
CA ALA A 39 -9.22 15.71 -9.41
C ALA A 39 -10.43 16.10 -10.26
N LEU A 40 -10.46 17.32 -10.81
CA LEU A 40 -11.53 17.76 -11.72
C LEU A 40 -11.58 16.91 -13.00
N ILE A 41 -10.44 16.61 -13.61
CA ILE A 41 -10.36 15.74 -14.80
C ILE A 41 -10.92 14.34 -14.48
N LEU A 42 -10.52 13.74 -13.35
CA LEU A 42 -10.99 12.43 -12.94
C LEU A 42 -12.50 12.42 -12.63
N CYS A 43 -13.01 13.46 -11.99
CA CYS A 43 -14.44 13.64 -11.78
C CYS A 43 -15.19 13.75 -13.12
N MET A 44 -14.66 14.49 -14.10
CA MET A 44 -15.24 14.55 -15.43
C MET A 44 -15.27 13.17 -16.09
N ILE A 45 -14.17 12.42 -16.08
CA ILE A 45 -14.12 11.05 -16.63
C ILE A 45 -15.18 10.16 -15.97
N HIS A 46 -15.34 10.24 -14.65
CA HIS A 46 -16.36 9.48 -13.92
C HIS A 46 -17.80 9.83 -14.35
N LEU A 47 -18.07 11.09 -14.69
CA LEU A 47 -19.41 11.55 -15.10
C LEU A 47 -19.72 11.30 -16.58
N LEU A 48 -18.70 11.09 -17.42
CA LEU A 48 -18.87 10.86 -18.85
C LEU A 48 -19.45 9.46 -19.14
N LYS A 49 -20.75 9.42 -19.49
CA LYS A 49 -21.46 8.20 -19.89
C LYS A 49 -20.84 7.37 -21.03
N PRO A 50 -20.17 7.93 -22.07
CA PRO A 50 -19.59 7.10 -23.11
C PRO A 50 -18.36 6.29 -22.65
N VAL A 51 -17.85 6.53 -21.45
CA VAL A 51 -16.70 5.82 -20.87
C VAL A 51 -17.16 4.51 -20.23
N SER A 52 -16.42 3.42 -20.44
CA SER A 52 -16.73 2.11 -19.85
C SER A 52 -16.81 2.17 -18.31
N HIS A 53 -17.71 1.39 -17.72
CA HIS A 53 -17.98 1.39 -16.28
C HIS A 53 -16.72 1.28 -15.42
N GLY A 54 -15.86 0.28 -15.66
CA GLY A 54 -14.63 0.10 -14.88
C GLY A 54 -13.67 1.29 -14.94
N VAL A 55 -13.59 2.00 -16.08
CA VAL A 55 -12.77 3.22 -16.17
C VAL A 55 -13.35 4.33 -15.28
N ARG A 56 -14.67 4.48 -15.26
CA ARG A 56 -15.36 5.46 -14.41
C ARG A 56 -15.16 5.14 -12.93
N ASP A 57 -15.18 3.86 -12.55
CA ASP A 57 -14.96 3.43 -11.17
C ASP A 57 -13.51 3.63 -10.74
N VAL A 58 -12.55 3.26 -11.58
CA VAL A 58 -11.13 3.50 -11.31
C VAL A 58 -10.84 5.00 -11.22
N SER A 59 -11.46 5.84 -12.05
CA SER A 59 -11.37 7.30 -11.89
C SER A 59 -11.90 7.77 -10.54
N LEU A 60 -13.02 7.23 -10.06
CA LEU A 60 -13.55 7.54 -8.73
C LEU A 60 -12.60 7.08 -7.61
N LEU A 61 -12.05 5.87 -7.71
CA LEU A 61 -11.05 5.37 -6.76
C LEU A 61 -9.79 6.24 -6.73
N SER A 62 -9.35 6.75 -7.89
CA SER A 62 -8.26 7.71 -7.99
C SER A 62 -8.59 9.06 -7.33
N VAL A 63 -9.84 9.54 -7.43
CA VAL A 63 -10.29 10.74 -6.69
C VAL A 63 -10.26 10.50 -5.18
N LEU A 64 -10.72 9.34 -4.71
CA LEU A 64 -10.65 8.99 -3.28
C LEU A 64 -9.20 8.94 -2.79
N TYR A 65 -8.29 8.40 -3.60
CA TYR A 65 -6.86 8.39 -3.31
C TYR A 65 -6.28 9.80 -3.21
N LEU A 66 -6.63 10.69 -4.15
CA LEU A 66 -6.25 12.11 -4.14
C LEU A 66 -6.73 12.84 -2.88
N LEU A 67 -8.01 12.72 -2.54
CA LEU A 67 -8.56 13.30 -1.32
C LEU A 67 -7.85 12.75 -0.08
N GLY A 68 -7.56 11.45 -0.09
CA GLY A 68 -6.81 10.78 0.97
C GLY A 68 -5.39 11.31 1.11
N TYR A 69 -4.71 11.57 -0.01
CA TYR A 69 -3.38 12.18 -0.03
C TYR A 69 -3.39 13.58 0.57
N TRP A 70 -4.35 14.42 0.22
CA TRP A 70 -4.45 15.77 0.79
C TRP A 70 -4.63 15.72 2.31
N LEU A 71 -5.53 14.85 2.78
CA LEU A 71 -5.73 14.66 4.21
C LEU A 71 -4.48 14.10 4.90
N PHE A 72 -3.79 13.15 4.26
CA PHE A 72 -2.50 12.63 4.73
C PHE A 72 -1.47 13.74 4.89
N VAL A 73 -1.28 14.61 3.88
CA VAL A 73 -0.31 15.72 3.93
C VAL A 73 -0.65 16.68 5.07
N CYS A 74 -1.92 17.08 5.18
CA CYS A 74 -2.36 17.95 6.27
C CYS A 74 -2.12 17.34 7.66
N LEU A 75 -2.49 16.07 7.85
CA LEU A 75 -2.27 15.37 9.11
C LEU A 75 -0.78 15.18 9.41
N ASN A 76 0.04 14.88 8.40
CA ASN A 76 1.47 14.67 8.57
C ASN A 76 2.17 15.95 9.05
N LEU A 77 1.85 17.09 8.43
CA LEU A 77 2.36 18.40 8.84
C LEU A 77 1.92 18.74 10.26
N PHE A 78 0.64 18.57 10.58
CA PHE A 78 0.11 18.82 11.92
C PHE A 78 0.80 17.96 12.99
N ILE A 79 0.91 16.65 12.77
CA ILE A 79 1.53 15.74 13.74
C ILE A 79 3.01 16.08 13.93
N LYS A 80 3.76 16.31 12.84
CA LYS A 80 5.18 16.64 12.94
C LYS A 80 5.42 17.94 13.70
N GLU A 81 4.67 18.99 13.36
CA GLU A 81 4.79 20.30 14.01
C GLU A 81 4.46 20.21 15.50
N TYR A 82 3.36 19.54 15.85
CA TYR A 82 2.96 19.34 17.25
C TYR A 82 4.01 18.57 18.06
N LEU A 83 4.53 17.47 17.52
CA LEU A 83 5.54 16.66 18.23
C LEU A 83 6.92 17.35 18.29
N ASN A 84 7.27 18.17 17.29
CA ASN A 84 8.46 19.03 17.33
C ASN A 84 8.35 20.07 18.46
N GLN A 85 7.18 20.69 18.64
CA GLN A 85 6.95 21.65 19.74
C GLN A 85 7.06 21.00 21.13
N LEU A 86 6.79 19.69 21.23
CA LEU A 86 7.01 18.91 22.46
C LEU A 86 8.47 18.50 22.68
N GLY A 87 9.39 18.82 21.74
CA GLY A 87 10.81 18.51 21.85
C GLY A 87 11.12 17.00 21.77
N LEU A 88 10.28 16.21 21.11
CA LEU A 88 10.50 14.77 20.96
C LEU A 88 11.64 14.46 19.98
N GLN A 89 12.24 13.28 20.14
CA GLN A 89 13.30 12.79 19.25
C GLN A 89 12.80 12.57 17.81
N ARG A 90 13.66 12.81 16.82
CA ARG A 90 13.33 12.74 15.39
C ARG A 90 12.71 11.40 14.99
N GLU A 91 13.24 10.30 15.50
CA GLU A 91 12.82 8.93 15.18
C GLU A 91 11.38 8.67 15.68
N LEU A 92 11.04 9.18 16.87
CA LEU A 92 9.68 9.13 17.40
C LEU A 92 8.73 9.99 16.58
N ILE A 93 9.16 11.19 16.17
CA ILE A 93 8.36 12.07 15.31
C ILE A 93 8.06 11.40 13.97
N ILE A 94 9.08 10.80 13.32
CA ILE A 94 8.90 10.06 12.07
C ILE A 94 7.92 8.90 12.28
N SER A 95 8.10 8.11 13.34
CA SER A 95 7.26 6.95 13.66
C SER A 95 5.80 7.33 13.90
N CYS A 96 5.54 8.31 14.77
CA CYS A 96 4.20 8.80 15.06
C CYS A 96 3.56 9.50 13.85
N SER A 97 4.36 10.17 13.01
CA SER A 97 3.84 10.81 11.80
C SER A 97 3.21 9.81 10.82
N ARG A 98 3.52 8.50 10.90
CA ARG A 98 2.86 7.46 10.10
C ARG A 98 1.38 7.29 10.42
N LEU A 99 0.89 7.77 11.58
CA LEU A 99 -0.55 7.86 11.87
C LEU A 99 -1.31 8.70 10.83
N SER A 100 -0.63 9.61 10.14
CA SER A 100 -1.22 10.37 9.02
C SER A 100 -1.75 9.49 7.88
N LEU A 101 -1.34 8.22 7.76
CA LEU A 101 -1.91 7.24 6.82
C LEU A 101 -3.42 7.05 7.00
N ILE A 102 -3.96 7.35 8.19
CA ILE A 102 -5.41 7.41 8.42
C ILE A 102 -6.09 8.38 7.45
N GLY A 103 -5.40 9.44 7.02
CA GLY A 103 -5.87 10.38 6.01
C GLY A 103 -6.21 9.70 4.68
N TYR A 104 -5.39 8.75 4.22
CA TYR A 104 -5.72 7.94 3.05
C TYR A 104 -6.91 7.00 3.29
N ILE A 105 -7.02 6.44 4.50
CA ILE A 105 -8.03 5.42 4.83
C ILE A 105 -9.45 6.03 4.90
N ILE A 106 -9.58 7.24 5.45
CA ILE A 106 -10.88 7.88 5.74
C ILE A 106 -11.79 7.97 4.49
N PRO A 107 -11.37 8.52 3.33
CA PRO A 107 -12.22 8.61 2.15
C PRO A 107 -12.72 7.26 1.65
N PHE A 108 -11.86 6.23 1.67
CA PHE A 108 -12.23 4.87 1.24
C PHE A 108 -13.23 4.20 2.19
N LEU A 109 -13.05 4.36 3.51
CA LEU A 109 -13.99 3.84 4.49
C LEU A 109 -15.35 4.55 4.40
N PHE A 110 -15.35 5.87 4.25
CA PHE A 110 -16.56 6.66 4.08
C PHE A 110 -17.32 6.24 2.82
N PHE A 111 -16.60 6.14 1.69
CA PHE A 111 -17.16 5.67 0.43
C PHE A 111 -17.74 4.26 0.53
N THR A 112 -17.00 3.34 1.16
CA THR A 112 -17.46 1.96 1.36
C THR A 112 -18.70 1.88 2.24
N ARG A 113 -18.77 2.69 3.31
CA ARG A 113 -19.92 2.74 4.22
C ARG A 113 -21.17 3.29 3.54
N ILE A 114 -21.05 4.38 2.78
CA ILE A 114 -22.18 4.99 2.04
C ILE A 114 -22.74 4.01 1.01
N ASN A 115 -21.85 3.38 0.24
CA ASN A 115 -22.25 2.49 -0.85
C ASN A 115 -22.50 1.05 -0.39
N LYS A 116 -22.43 0.76 0.92
CA LYS A 116 -22.63 -0.56 1.54
C LYS A 116 -21.82 -1.68 0.85
N MET A 117 -20.62 -1.35 0.42
CA MET A 117 -19.79 -2.27 -0.35
C MET A 117 -19.06 -3.26 0.56
N THR A 118 -18.82 -4.48 0.08
CA THR A 118 -18.00 -5.47 0.79
C THR A 118 -16.52 -5.11 0.71
N ILE A 119 -15.75 -5.46 1.75
CA ILE A 119 -14.28 -5.37 1.73
C ILE A 119 -13.75 -6.79 1.91
N ASN A 120 -13.22 -7.36 0.82
CA ASN A 120 -12.98 -8.81 0.74
C ASN A 120 -11.86 -9.29 1.67
N TYR A 121 -10.86 -8.44 1.91
CA TYR A 121 -9.63 -8.84 2.58
C TYR A 121 -9.45 -8.33 4.00
N MET A 122 -10.43 -7.66 4.62
CA MET A 122 -10.30 -7.10 5.98
C MET A 122 -10.30 -8.12 7.12
N LYS A 123 -10.46 -9.41 6.82
CA LYS A 123 -10.41 -10.49 7.82
C LYS A 123 -8.97 -10.76 8.25
N MET A 124 -8.78 -11.51 9.34
CA MET A 124 -7.44 -11.96 9.74
C MET A 124 -6.78 -12.85 8.67
N GLY A 125 -7.55 -13.68 7.99
CA GLY A 125 -7.02 -14.64 7.01
C GLY A 125 -6.56 -15.95 7.65
N ASN A 126 -6.14 -16.90 6.82
CA ASN A 126 -5.79 -18.24 7.25
C ASN A 126 -4.37 -18.63 6.78
N PHE A 127 -3.57 -19.12 7.73
CA PHE A 127 -2.18 -19.55 7.52
C PHE A 127 -2.05 -20.94 6.88
N THR A 128 -3.13 -21.74 6.88
CA THR A 128 -3.15 -23.09 6.27
C THR A 128 -3.61 -23.07 4.82
N GLU A 129 -4.12 -21.94 4.32
CA GLU A 129 -4.38 -21.73 2.90
C GLU A 129 -3.07 -21.84 2.10
N THR A 130 -3.19 -22.06 0.79
CA THR A 130 -2.03 -22.31 -0.08
C THR A 130 -1.78 -21.19 -1.07
N ILE A 131 -0.50 -20.92 -1.30
CA ILE A 131 0.01 -20.02 -2.34
C ILE A 131 0.88 -20.83 -3.31
N TYR A 132 0.93 -20.43 -4.57
CA TYR A 132 1.87 -21.02 -5.51
C TYR A 132 3.26 -20.38 -5.35
N PHE A 133 4.29 -21.22 -5.34
CA PHE A 133 5.69 -20.82 -5.22
C PHE A 133 6.53 -21.47 -6.34
N PRO A 134 7.46 -20.75 -7.00
CA PRO A 134 7.95 -19.40 -6.69
C PRO A 134 7.09 -18.25 -7.23
N LEU A 135 6.17 -18.51 -8.17
CA LEU A 135 5.32 -17.47 -8.76
C LEU A 135 3.88 -17.61 -8.23
N ILE A 136 3.22 -16.49 -7.90
CA ILE A 136 1.89 -16.44 -7.26
C ILE A 136 0.80 -17.22 -8.01
N TRP A 137 0.94 -17.36 -9.33
CA TRP A 137 -0.01 -18.07 -10.19
C TRP A 137 0.47 -19.42 -10.72
N HIS A 138 1.77 -19.72 -10.62
CA HIS A 138 2.36 -20.93 -11.19
C HIS A 138 3.45 -21.47 -10.27
N GLY A 139 3.37 -22.75 -9.96
CA GLY A 139 4.40 -23.41 -9.15
C GLY A 139 3.82 -24.52 -8.29
N VAL A 140 4.53 -24.82 -7.20
CA VAL A 140 4.11 -25.78 -6.20
C VAL A 140 3.23 -25.09 -5.18
N LYS A 141 2.14 -25.74 -4.76
CA LYS A 141 1.29 -25.24 -3.67
C LYS A 141 2.05 -25.37 -2.36
N ASP A 142 2.16 -24.26 -1.65
CA ASP A 142 2.83 -24.16 -0.35
C ASP A 142 1.86 -23.55 0.67
N PRO A 143 1.70 -24.13 1.88
CA PRO A 143 0.92 -23.48 2.92
C PRO A 143 1.53 -22.12 3.32
N ILE A 144 0.68 -21.13 3.57
CA ILE A 144 1.10 -19.75 3.82
C ILE A 144 2.06 -19.63 5.01
N TRP A 145 1.88 -20.41 6.09
CA TRP A 145 2.82 -20.36 7.22
C TRP A 145 4.25 -20.72 6.82
N ARG A 146 4.45 -21.74 5.98
CA ARG A 146 5.78 -22.20 5.56
C ARG A 146 6.38 -21.22 4.57
N PHE A 147 5.57 -20.76 3.63
CA PHE A 147 5.96 -19.69 2.72
C PHE A 147 6.40 -18.43 3.49
N LEU A 148 5.64 -17.98 4.50
CA LEU A 148 5.99 -16.84 5.33
C LEU A 148 7.28 -17.06 6.13
N LEU A 149 7.51 -18.26 6.66
CA LEU A 149 8.74 -18.59 7.37
C LEU A 149 9.95 -18.49 6.46
N ILE A 150 9.87 -19.06 5.25
CA ILE A 150 10.93 -18.98 4.24
C ILE A 150 11.14 -17.53 3.79
N ALA A 151 10.07 -16.79 3.49
CA ALA A 151 10.15 -15.40 3.06
C ALA A 151 10.78 -14.52 4.15
N SER A 152 10.33 -14.65 5.40
CA SER A 152 10.87 -13.91 6.53
C SER A 152 12.35 -14.24 6.77
N GLY A 153 12.71 -15.53 6.74
CA GLY A 153 14.11 -15.95 6.87
C GLY A 153 14.99 -15.40 5.76
N THR A 154 14.50 -15.43 4.51
CA THR A 154 15.21 -14.87 3.36
C THR A 154 15.45 -13.38 3.51
N VAL A 155 14.43 -12.62 3.92
CA VAL A 155 14.56 -11.16 4.12
C VAL A 155 15.51 -10.86 5.29
N ILE A 156 15.37 -11.56 6.43
CA ILE A 156 16.25 -11.37 7.60
C ILE A 156 17.72 -11.63 7.23
N VAL A 157 18.00 -12.74 6.54
CA VAL A 157 19.36 -13.06 6.07
C VAL A 157 19.87 -12.04 5.06
N SER A 158 19.01 -11.56 4.15
CA SER A 158 19.41 -10.55 3.17
C SER A 158 19.80 -9.23 3.85
N PHE A 159 19.03 -8.80 4.85
CA PHE A 159 19.29 -7.55 5.57
C PHE A 159 20.40 -7.67 6.62
N SER A 160 20.75 -8.87 7.10
CA SER A 160 21.86 -9.01 8.05
C SER A 160 23.22 -8.60 7.47
N PHE A 161 23.37 -8.58 6.15
CA PHE A 161 24.58 -8.07 5.49
C PHE A 161 24.60 -6.54 5.33
N VAL A 162 23.46 -5.88 5.55
CA VAL A 162 23.30 -4.43 5.39
C VAL A 162 23.26 -3.72 6.75
N ILE A 163 22.77 -4.39 7.79
CA ILE A 163 22.63 -3.83 9.13
C ILE A 163 23.99 -3.77 9.82
N ASP A 164 24.34 -2.59 10.35
CA ASP A 164 25.43 -2.44 11.29
C ASP A 164 24.97 -2.82 12.70
N PHE A 165 25.39 -4.00 13.17
CA PHE A 165 25.07 -4.50 14.49
C PHE A 165 25.91 -3.87 15.61
N SER A 166 26.94 -3.09 15.27
CA SER A 166 27.83 -2.42 16.23
C SER A 166 27.35 -1.04 16.66
N GLN A 167 26.21 -0.57 16.13
CA GLN A 167 25.65 0.74 16.48
C GLN A 167 25.30 0.86 17.97
N ASP A 168 25.79 1.91 18.63
CA ASP A 168 25.60 2.14 20.08
C ASP A 168 24.13 2.28 20.49
N ASN A 169 23.27 2.70 19.56
CA ASN A 169 21.85 2.98 19.80
C ASN A 169 20.91 1.82 19.41
N ILE A 170 21.41 0.60 19.25
CA ILE A 170 20.60 -0.52 18.72
C ILE A 170 19.36 -0.84 19.57
N VAL A 171 19.46 -0.73 20.90
CA VAL A 171 18.33 -1.02 21.82
C VAL A 171 17.25 0.08 21.78
N PRO A 172 17.58 1.38 21.92
CA PRO A 172 16.62 2.45 21.66
C PRO A 172 15.98 2.35 20.27
N LEU A 173 16.79 2.04 19.24
CA LEU A 173 16.33 1.90 17.87
C LEU A 173 15.35 0.75 17.70
N LEU A 174 15.53 -0.37 18.41
CA LEU A 174 14.57 -1.48 18.42
C LEU A 174 13.19 -1.03 18.89
N TRP A 175 13.10 -0.27 19.99
CA TRP A 175 11.80 0.16 20.53
C TRP A 175 11.07 1.11 19.60
N VAL A 176 11.78 2.10 19.05
CA VAL A 176 11.19 3.02 18.07
C VAL A 176 10.87 2.28 16.76
N GLY A 177 11.70 1.31 16.38
CA GLY A 177 11.49 0.47 15.21
C GLY A 177 10.25 -0.42 15.31
N ILE A 178 9.99 -1.01 16.49
CA ILE A 178 8.75 -1.76 16.76
C ILE A 178 7.53 -0.84 16.63
N LEU A 179 7.59 0.36 17.19
CA LEU A 179 6.51 1.34 17.10
C LEU A 179 6.23 1.73 15.64
N PHE A 180 7.29 2.11 14.89
CA PHE A 180 7.21 2.42 13.46
C PHE A 180 6.62 1.25 12.69
N ALA A 181 7.17 0.05 12.86
CA ALA A 181 6.78 -1.13 12.12
C ALA A 181 5.32 -1.51 12.40
N LEU A 182 4.86 -1.42 13.65
CA LEU A 182 3.49 -1.73 14.03
C LEU A 182 2.50 -0.75 13.38
N ILE A 183 2.72 0.56 13.56
CA ILE A 183 1.84 1.58 12.99
C ILE A 183 1.84 1.46 11.46
N ASN A 184 3.02 1.38 10.86
CA ASN A 184 3.18 1.42 9.41
C ASN A 184 2.60 0.18 8.74
N SER A 185 2.98 -1.02 9.19
CA SER A 185 2.49 -2.27 8.58
C SER A 185 0.97 -2.40 8.71
N VAL A 186 0.38 -2.03 9.85
CA VAL A 186 -1.06 -2.14 10.03
C VAL A 186 -1.81 -1.17 9.11
N LEU A 187 -1.43 0.10 9.12
CA LEU A 187 -2.16 1.13 8.35
C LEU A 187 -1.96 0.96 6.85
N GLU A 188 -0.75 0.64 6.39
CA GLU A 188 -0.49 0.40 4.96
C GLU A 188 -1.21 -0.84 4.45
N GLU A 189 -1.23 -1.95 5.20
CA GLU A 189 -1.95 -3.15 4.76
C GLU A 189 -3.47 -2.94 4.76
N ILE A 190 -4.03 -2.19 5.72
CA ILE A 190 -5.45 -1.80 5.69
C ILE A 190 -5.75 -0.99 4.43
N LEU A 191 -4.93 0.02 4.12
CA LEU A 191 -5.14 0.87 2.95
C LEU A 191 -4.99 0.08 1.64
N TRP A 192 -3.83 -0.51 1.41
CA TRP A 192 -3.46 -1.06 0.12
C TRP A 192 -4.10 -2.41 -0.14
N ARG A 193 -4.15 -3.30 0.86
CA ARG A 193 -4.62 -4.69 0.70
C ARG A 193 -6.07 -4.83 1.12
N GLY A 194 -6.45 -4.16 2.20
CA GLY A 194 -7.82 -4.09 2.67
C GLY A 194 -8.70 -3.34 1.67
N LEU A 195 -8.45 -2.04 1.48
CA LEU A 195 -9.38 -1.14 0.77
C LEU A 195 -9.15 -1.11 -0.74
N ILE A 196 -7.94 -0.74 -1.17
CA ILE A 196 -7.63 -0.52 -2.59
C ILE A 196 -7.65 -1.85 -3.36
N LEU A 197 -6.89 -2.86 -2.93
CA LEU A 197 -6.83 -4.15 -3.63
C LEU A 197 -8.19 -4.83 -3.74
N SER A 198 -9.02 -4.80 -2.70
CA SER A 198 -10.38 -5.38 -2.77
C SER A 198 -11.17 -4.82 -3.94
N ARG A 199 -11.14 -3.49 -4.14
CA ARG A 199 -11.86 -2.81 -5.21
C ARG A 199 -11.30 -3.16 -6.59
N PHE A 200 -9.98 -3.10 -6.73
CA PHE A 200 -9.34 -3.39 -8.01
C PHE A 200 -9.48 -4.87 -8.41
N VAL A 201 -9.55 -5.81 -7.46
CA VAL A 201 -9.83 -7.22 -7.76
C VAL A 201 -11.28 -7.43 -8.21
N ASP A 202 -12.24 -6.71 -7.61
CA ASP A 202 -13.64 -6.74 -8.03
C ASP A 202 -13.76 -6.25 -9.49
N GLU A 203 -13.17 -5.09 -9.79
CA GLU A 203 -13.23 -4.44 -11.12
C GLU A 203 -12.40 -5.15 -12.20
N LEU A 204 -11.11 -5.41 -11.95
CA LEU A 204 -10.16 -5.89 -12.96
C LEU A 204 -9.90 -7.41 -12.91
N GLY A 205 -10.33 -8.06 -11.85
CA GLY A 205 -9.92 -9.43 -11.53
C GLY A 205 -8.62 -9.52 -10.78
N GLU A 206 -8.41 -10.70 -10.18
CA GLU A 206 -7.29 -10.97 -9.28
C GLU A 206 -5.94 -10.58 -9.91
N LYS A 207 -5.70 -11.03 -11.15
CA LYS A 207 -4.40 -10.84 -11.82
C LYS A 207 -4.10 -9.35 -12.08
N TRP A 208 -5.00 -8.65 -12.76
CA TRP A 208 -4.78 -7.26 -13.15
C TRP A 208 -4.95 -6.30 -11.98
N GLY A 209 -5.89 -6.58 -11.08
CA GLY A 209 -6.07 -5.83 -9.84
C GLY A 209 -4.80 -5.89 -8.98
N LEU A 210 -4.20 -7.08 -8.82
CA LEU A 210 -2.91 -7.21 -8.14
C LEU A 210 -1.82 -6.39 -8.83
N VAL A 211 -1.61 -6.56 -10.14
CA VAL A 211 -0.57 -5.84 -10.88
C VAL A 211 -0.68 -4.32 -10.72
N VAL A 212 -1.87 -3.76 -10.95
CA VAL A 212 -2.11 -2.31 -10.89
C VAL A 212 -1.86 -1.77 -9.47
N VAL A 213 -2.40 -2.45 -8.46
CA VAL A 213 -2.27 -2.01 -7.07
C VAL A 213 -0.85 -2.18 -6.55
N SER A 214 -0.14 -3.23 -6.94
CA SER A 214 1.28 -3.43 -6.59
C SER A 214 2.17 -2.35 -7.19
N ILE A 215 1.92 -1.97 -8.45
CA ILE A 215 2.66 -0.86 -9.07
C ILE A 215 2.35 0.46 -8.35
N GLY A 216 1.07 0.76 -8.09
CA GLY A 216 0.68 1.92 -7.29
C GLY A 216 1.33 1.95 -5.91
N PHE A 217 1.30 0.82 -5.18
CA PHE A 217 1.94 0.69 -3.87
C PHE A 217 3.44 1.02 -3.92
N GLY A 218 4.17 0.47 -4.88
CA GLY A 218 5.60 0.75 -5.00
C GLY A 218 5.88 2.21 -5.35
N MET A 219 5.15 2.75 -6.33
CA MET A 219 5.34 4.15 -6.77
C MET A 219 4.98 5.16 -5.68
N TYR A 220 4.02 4.86 -4.80
CA TYR A 220 3.65 5.70 -3.64
C TYR A 220 4.84 6.04 -2.73
N HIS A 221 5.87 5.21 -2.68
CA HIS A 221 7.02 5.39 -1.81
C HIS A 221 7.96 6.53 -2.24
N TYR A 222 7.80 7.08 -3.43
CA TYR A 222 8.60 8.23 -3.86
C TYR A 222 8.32 9.46 -2.98
N SER A 223 7.08 9.63 -2.50
CA SER A 223 6.65 10.72 -1.63
C SER A 223 7.33 10.76 -0.26
N ILE A 224 7.91 9.63 0.16
CA ILE A 224 8.64 9.52 1.42
C ILE A 224 10.16 9.46 1.21
N GLY A 225 10.65 9.77 0.00
CA GLY A 225 12.07 9.99 -0.27
C GLY A 225 12.80 8.87 -1.01
N PHE A 226 12.13 7.75 -1.34
CA PHE A 226 12.79 6.66 -2.04
C PHE A 226 13.00 6.96 -3.53
N PRO A 227 14.16 6.59 -4.12
CA PRO A 227 14.39 6.75 -5.55
C PRO A 227 13.50 5.81 -6.37
N TRP A 228 13.26 6.15 -7.64
CA TRP A 228 12.39 5.38 -8.55
C TRP A 228 12.79 3.90 -8.69
N SER A 229 14.09 3.60 -8.66
CA SER A 229 14.59 2.22 -8.70
C SER A 229 14.11 1.40 -7.49
N VAL A 230 14.14 1.99 -6.29
CA VAL A 230 13.64 1.35 -5.07
C VAL A 230 12.11 1.27 -5.07
N CYS A 231 11.41 2.29 -5.60
CA CYS A 231 9.96 2.24 -5.80
C CYS A 231 9.55 1.07 -6.70
N ALA A 232 10.30 0.79 -7.77
CA ALA A 232 10.07 -0.36 -8.63
C ALA A 232 10.25 -1.71 -7.89
N LEU A 233 11.26 -1.80 -7.00
CA LEU A 233 11.43 -2.97 -6.13
C LEU A 233 10.25 -3.12 -5.15
N PHE A 234 9.76 -2.03 -4.58
CA PHE A 234 8.54 -2.04 -3.77
C PHE A 234 7.31 -2.44 -4.57
N SER A 235 7.25 -2.20 -5.88
CA SER A 235 6.15 -2.73 -6.72
C SER A 235 6.20 -4.25 -6.83
N VAL A 236 7.39 -4.83 -7.04
CA VAL A 236 7.58 -6.29 -7.06
C VAL A 236 7.23 -6.90 -5.71
N PHE A 237 7.73 -6.29 -4.64
CA PHE A 237 7.39 -6.71 -3.29
C PHE A 237 5.90 -6.55 -2.97
N GLY A 238 5.29 -5.48 -3.47
CA GLY A 238 3.86 -5.24 -3.34
C GLY A 238 3.01 -6.32 -4.01
N MET A 239 3.54 -6.96 -5.06
CA MET A 239 2.92 -8.12 -5.70
C MET A 239 2.97 -9.35 -4.81
N LEU A 240 4.11 -9.59 -4.15
CA LEU A 240 4.25 -10.66 -3.15
C LEU A 240 3.25 -10.48 -2.00
N LEU A 241 3.23 -9.30 -1.38
CA LEU A 241 2.32 -8.99 -0.28
C LEU A 241 0.85 -9.14 -0.69
N GLY A 242 0.45 -8.56 -1.83
CA GLY A 242 -0.93 -8.69 -2.31
C GLY A 242 -1.29 -10.13 -2.66
N GLY A 243 -0.36 -10.91 -3.19
CA GLY A 243 -0.51 -12.35 -3.41
C GLY A 243 -0.78 -13.11 -2.12
N ILE A 244 -0.02 -12.83 -1.05
CA ILE A 244 -0.25 -13.41 0.28
C ILE A 244 -1.66 -13.07 0.76
N THR A 245 -2.08 -11.81 0.69
CA THR A 245 -3.43 -11.38 1.10
C THR A 245 -4.55 -12.11 0.38
N ILE A 246 -4.44 -12.20 -0.96
CA ILE A 246 -5.47 -12.83 -1.79
C ILE A 246 -5.60 -14.31 -1.41
N ARG A 247 -4.47 -15.00 -1.23
CA ARG A 247 -4.43 -16.43 -0.95
C ARG A 247 -4.80 -16.76 0.49
N SER A 248 -4.37 -15.94 1.46
CA SER A 248 -4.76 -16.08 2.87
C SER A 248 -6.19 -15.64 3.14
N LYS A 249 -6.80 -14.88 2.22
CA LYS A 249 -8.10 -14.24 2.38
C LYS A 249 -8.14 -13.30 3.61
N GLY A 250 -7.03 -12.62 3.90
CA GLY A 250 -6.96 -11.67 5.02
C GLY A 250 -5.61 -10.98 5.22
N LEU A 251 -5.54 -10.07 6.19
CA LEU A 251 -4.42 -9.16 6.38
C LEU A 251 -3.33 -9.67 7.34
N LEU A 252 -3.65 -10.53 8.31
CA LEU A 252 -2.69 -10.86 9.37
C LEU A 252 -1.40 -11.51 8.83
N PRO A 253 -1.46 -12.50 7.92
CA PRO A 253 -0.27 -13.07 7.29
C PRO A 253 0.64 -12.03 6.61
N VAL A 254 0.05 -11.08 5.90
CA VAL A 254 0.81 -10.06 5.16
C VAL A 254 1.35 -8.96 6.09
N MET A 255 0.58 -8.60 7.14
CA MET A 255 1.00 -7.65 8.17
C MET A 255 2.22 -8.14 8.93
N ILE A 256 2.31 -9.44 9.24
CA ILE A 256 3.48 -10.02 9.91
C ILE A 256 4.74 -9.87 9.05
N LEU A 257 4.68 -10.23 7.77
CA LEU A 257 5.83 -10.10 6.87
C LEU A 257 6.24 -8.63 6.71
N HIS A 258 5.26 -7.73 6.50
CA HIS A 258 5.53 -6.30 6.37
C HIS A 258 6.08 -5.70 7.67
N PHE A 259 5.59 -6.12 8.83
CA PHE A 259 6.14 -5.72 10.14
C PHE A 259 7.61 -6.11 10.28
N ILE A 260 7.95 -7.37 9.98
CA ILE A 260 9.34 -7.85 10.02
C ILE A 260 10.22 -7.01 9.10
N MET A 261 9.77 -6.73 7.88
CA MET A 261 10.54 -5.90 6.97
C MET A 261 10.73 -4.47 7.49
N ASN A 262 9.70 -3.86 8.06
CA ASN A 262 9.81 -2.49 8.57
C ASN A 262 10.81 -2.40 9.73
N ILE A 263 10.90 -3.42 10.59
CA ILE A 263 11.97 -3.52 11.59
C ILE A 263 13.35 -3.54 10.90
N LEU A 264 13.51 -4.35 9.85
CA LEU A 264 14.78 -4.46 9.13
C LEU A 264 15.16 -3.15 8.40
N PHE A 265 14.19 -2.44 7.82
CA PHE A 265 14.42 -1.13 7.20
C PHE A 265 14.84 -0.08 8.22
N VAL A 266 14.29 -0.12 9.44
CA VAL A 266 14.73 0.75 10.52
C VAL A 266 16.19 0.45 10.89
N PHE A 267 16.55 -0.82 11.11
CA PHE A 267 17.91 -1.20 11.47
C PHE A 267 18.94 -0.96 10.36
N SER A 268 18.53 -1.03 9.09
CA SER A 268 19.41 -0.74 7.97
C SER A 268 19.59 0.77 7.72
N GLY A 269 18.98 1.63 8.54
CA GLY A 269 19.01 3.08 8.39
C GLY A 269 18.14 3.62 7.25
N LEU A 270 17.39 2.76 6.53
CA LEU A 270 16.57 3.20 5.39
C LEU A 270 15.40 4.09 5.80
N ILE A 271 14.97 4.09 7.07
CA ILE A 271 13.82 4.90 7.51
C ILE A 271 14.24 6.25 8.10
N PHE A 272 15.30 6.28 8.92
CA PHE A 272 15.67 7.48 9.67
C PHE A 272 16.80 8.30 9.05
N ASN A 273 17.52 7.75 8.07
CA ASN A 273 18.59 8.46 7.36
C ASN A 273 18.15 9.07 6.02
N MET A 274 16.86 8.98 5.67
CA MET A 274 16.26 9.68 4.54
C MET A 274 15.98 11.16 4.85
#